data_AF-A0A271JAQ7-F1
#
_entry.id   AF-A0A271JAQ7-F1
#
_cell.length_a   1.000
_cell.length_b   1.000
_cell.length_c   1.000
_cell.angle_alpha   90.00
_cell.angle_beta   90.00
_cell.angle_gamma   90.00
#
_symmetry.space_group_name_H-M   'P 1'
#
loop_
_entity.id
_entity.type
_entity.pdbx_description
1 polymer ?
#
loop_
_entity_poly.entity_id
_entity_poly.type
_entity_poly.pdbx_seq_one_letter_code
_entity_poly.pdbx_strand_id
1 'polypeptide(L)'
;MAKRDDPWADAPDRFDRADREWASKWSDRAPDDDAEPVAPPPVGYQNKKVTVGGVHDAYTDGMRQAGTHLGMGLQIGVSMVFFVGLGLLADRWLDSSPWGVIVGAALGMVGIMYLVLRMAREG
;
A
#
# COMPACT_ATOMS: atom_id res chain seq x y z
N MET A 1 8.08 48.49 18.03
CA MET A 1 7.36 47.27 17.62
C MET A 1 8.25 46.51 16.64
N ALA A 2 8.95 45.46 17.09
CA ALA A 2 9.79 44.64 16.23
C ALA A 2 8.89 43.68 15.43
N LYS A 3 9.01 43.71 14.10
CA LYS A 3 8.36 42.76 13.18
C LYS A 3 8.92 41.37 13.52
N ARG A 4 8.05 40.42 13.87
CA ARG A 4 8.45 39.03 14.02
C ARG A 4 8.85 38.52 12.63
N ASP A 5 10.03 37.93 12.52
CA ASP A 5 10.49 37.22 11.33
C ASP A 5 9.63 35.96 11.18
N ASP A 6 8.52 36.08 10.47
CA ASP A 6 7.65 34.96 10.14
C ASP A 6 8.18 34.30 8.86
N PRO A 7 8.75 33.08 8.93
CA PRO A 7 9.30 32.39 7.77
C PRO A 7 8.23 31.99 6.73
N TRP A 8 6.95 32.21 7.03
CA TRP A 8 5.81 31.94 6.16
C TRP A 8 5.19 33.19 5.54
N ALA A 9 5.63 34.39 5.91
CA ALA A 9 5.09 35.64 5.35
C ALA A 9 5.39 35.82 3.85
N ASP A 10 6.55 35.34 3.38
CA ASP A 10 7.01 35.45 1.98
C ASP A 10 6.92 34.10 1.22
N ALA A 11 6.07 33.18 1.70
CA ALA A 11 5.97 31.82 1.17
C ALA A 11 5.54 31.70 -0.32
N PRO A 12 4.62 32.50 -0.89
CA PRO A 12 4.26 32.35 -2.29
C PRO A 12 5.42 32.74 -3.22
N ASP A 13 6.09 33.86 -2.94
CA ASP A 13 7.14 34.43 -3.79
C ASP A 13 8.40 33.55 -3.87
N ARG A 14 8.71 32.82 -2.79
CA ARG A 14 9.85 31.89 -2.77
C ARG A 14 9.61 30.66 -3.64
N PHE A 15 8.37 30.18 -3.74
CA PHE A 15 8.05 29.06 -4.63
C PHE A 15 8.12 29.52 -6.10
N ASP A 16 7.63 30.72 -6.42
CA ASP A 16 7.71 31.28 -7.77
C ASP A 16 9.15 31.56 -8.24
N ARG A 17 10.07 31.83 -7.31
CA ARG A 17 11.51 31.90 -7.60
C ARG A 17 12.11 30.52 -7.83
N ALA A 18 11.83 29.57 -6.92
CA ALA A 18 12.32 28.21 -7.04
C ALA A 18 11.81 27.50 -8.31
N ASP A 19 10.57 27.77 -8.72
CA ASP A 19 9.96 27.21 -9.93
C ASP A 19 10.61 27.76 -11.21
N ARG A 20 10.93 29.07 -11.24
CA ARG A 20 11.67 29.68 -12.36
C ARG A 20 13.12 29.19 -12.45
N GLU A 21 13.78 28.99 -11.31
CA GLU A 21 15.13 28.42 -11.25
C GLU A 21 15.15 26.95 -11.64
N TRP A 22 14.13 26.20 -11.24
CA TRP A 22 13.94 24.82 -11.67
C TRP A 22 13.67 24.76 -13.18
N ALA A 23 12.71 25.55 -13.68
CA ALA A 23 12.36 25.59 -15.09
C ALA A 23 13.55 25.98 -15.97
N SER A 24 14.37 26.95 -15.57
CA SER A 24 15.57 27.32 -16.35
C SER A 24 16.66 26.24 -16.32
N LYS A 25 16.78 25.47 -15.23
CA LYS A 25 17.72 24.34 -15.14
C LYS A 25 17.36 23.21 -16.11
N TRP A 26 16.08 23.05 -16.43
CA TRP A 26 15.58 21.92 -17.21
C TRP A 26 14.99 22.29 -18.57
N SER A 27 14.83 23.59 -18.89
CA SER A 27 14.20 24.05 -20.14
C SER A 27 15.03 23.72 -21.38
N ASP A 28 16.35 23.77 -21.25
CA ASP A 28 17.28 23.55 -22.37
C ASP A 28 17.89 22.15 -22.37
N ARG A 29 17.42 21.27 -21.46
CA ARG A 29 17.99 19.94 -21.27
C ARG A 29 17.28 18.94 -22.19
N ALA A 30 17.99 18.46 -23.21
CA ALA A 30 17.54 17.32 -23.99
C ALA A 30 17.54 16.07 -23.10
N PRO A 31 16.68 15.07 -23.37
CA PRO A 31 16.64 13.79 -22.63
C PRO A 31 17.99 13.07 -22.57
N ASP A 32 18.90 13.43 -23.46
CA ASP A 32 20.17 12.76 -23.71
C ASP A 32 21.38 13.52 -23.12
N ASP A 33 21.19 14.71 -22.54
CA ASP A 33 22.29 15.59 -22.08
C ASP A 33 23.07 15.04 -20.86
N ASP A 34 22.45 14.16 -20.08
CA ASP A 34 23.07 13.38 -19.01
C ASP A 34 23.05 11.87 -19.26
N ALA A 35 22.71 11.45 -20.47
CA ALA A 35 22.91 10.07 -20.87
C ALA A 35 24.43 9.82 -20.89
N GLU A 36 24.94 9.15 -19.86
CA GLU A 36 26.25 8.50 -19.95
C GLU A 36 26.27 7.69 -21.25
N PRO A 37 27.39 7.66 -22.02
CA PRO A 37 27.49 6.86 -23.22
C PRO A 37 27.08 5.43 -22.89
N VAL A 38 25.84 5.08 -23.24
CA VAL A 38 25.27 3.81 -22.82
C VAL A 38 26.11 2.76 -23.52
N ALA A 39 26.86 1.98 -22.74
CA ALA A 39 27.68 0.91 -23.28
C ALA A 39 26.78 0.09 -24.22
N PRO A 40 27.25 -0.23 -25.45
CA PRO A 40 26.43 -0.98 -26.38
C PRO A 40 25.95 -2.24 -25.67
N PRO A 41 24.66 -2.58 -25.80
CA PRO A 41 24.10 -3.70 -25.08
C PRO A 41 24.97 -4.95 -25.37
N PRO A 42 25.25 -5.78 -24.35
CA PRO A 42 26.15 -6.91 -24.49
C PRO A 42 25.70 -7.82 -25.65
N VAL A 43 26.67 -8.42 -26.35
CA VAL A 43 26.41 -9.33 -27.47
C VAL A 43 25.50 -10.46 -26.99
N GLY A 44 24.25 -10.47 -27.47
CA GLY A 44 23.21 -11.40 -27.01
C GLY A 44 22.05 -10.76 -26.24
N TYR A 45 22.04 -9.44 -26.03
CA TYR A 45 20.89 -8.73 -25.49
C TYR A 45 19.71 -8.82 -26.47
N GLN A 46 18.81 -9.77 -26.20
CA GLN A 46 17.54 -9.83 -26.88
C GLN A 46 16.57 -8.87 -26.19
N ASN A 47 16.16 -7.82 -26.90
CA ASN A 47 14.99 -7.05 -26.54
C ASN A 47 13.80 -8.01 -26.53
N LYS A 48 13.41 -8.46 -25.32
CA LYS A 48 12.23 -9.29 -25.12
C LYS A 48 11.05 -8.44 -25.56
N LYS A 49 10.55 -8.68 -26.79
CA LYS A 49 9.48 -7.89 -27.37
C LYS A 49 8.29 -7.97 -26.42
N VAL A 50 8.00 -6.87 -25.73
CA VAL A 50 6.81 -6.74 -24.89
C VAL A 50 5.64 -6.68 -25.87
N THR A 51 5.04 -7.83 -26.15
CA THR A 51 3.85 -7.92 -26.99
C THR A 51 2.62 -7.57 -26.15
N VAL A 52 1.62 -6.98 -26.77
CA VAL A 52 0.33 -6.69 -26.10
C VAL A 52 -0.27 -7.96 -25.49
N GLY A 53 -0.10 -9.11 -26.15
CA GLY A 53 -0.48 -10.42 -25.61
C GLY A 53 0.28 -10.81 -24.34
N GLY A 54 1.60 -10.61 -24.30
CA GLY A 54 2.41 -10.91 -23.11
C GLY A 54 2.07 -10.03 -21.90
N VAL A 55 1.65 -8.78 -22.13
CA VAL A 55 1.14 -7.90 -21.05
C VAL A 55 -0.18 -8.42 -20.50
N HIS A 56 -1.09 -8.85 -21.37
CA HIS A 56 -2.37 -9.42 -20.95
C HIS A 56 -2.17 -10.73 -20.17
N ASP A 57 -1.30 -11.62 -20.65
CA ASP A 57 -1.00 -12.89 -19.98
C ASP A 57 -0.35 -12.66 -18.61
N ALA A 58 0.61 -11.73 -18.52
CA ALA A 58 1.23 -11.35 -17.25
C ALA A 58 0.23 -10.69 -16.29
N TYR A 59 -0.70 -9.88 -16.80
CA TYR A 59 -1.78 -9.29 -15.99
C TYR A 59 -2.73 -10.36 -15.45
N THR A 60 -3.11 -11.33 -16.28
CA THR A 60 -4.02 -12.41 -15.90
C THR A 60 -3.38 -13.35 -14.89
N ASP A 61 -2.10 -13.69 -15.07
CA ASP A 61 -1.33 -14.51 -14.12
C ASP A 61 -1.10 -13.77 -12.80
N GLY A 62 -0.80 -12.47 -12.86
CA GLY A 62 -0.71 -11.60 -11.68
C GLY A 62 -2.03 -11.50 -10.91
N MET A 63 -3.16 -11.36 -11.61
CA MET A 63 -4.50 -11.37 -11.01
C MET A 63 -4.84 -12.72 -10.36
N ARG A 64 -4.39 -13.83 -10.97
CA ARG A 64 -4.59 -15.18 -10.42
C ARG A 64 -3.80 -15.38 -9.12
N GLN A 65 -2.54 -14.94 -9.07
CA GLN A 65 -1.74 -14.96 -7.84
C GLN A 65 -2.28 -14.00 -6.77
N ALA A 66 -2.71 -12.80 -7.18
CA ALA A 66 -3.36 -11.84 -6.30
C ALA A 66 -4.66 -12.38 -5.71
N GLY A 67 -5.41 -13.19 -6.47
CA GLY A 67 -6.62 -13.87 -6.01
C GLY A 67 -6.39 -14.75 -4.79
N THR A 68 -5.27 -15.48 -4.72
CA THR A 68 -4.92 -16.29 -3.54
C THR A 68 -4.69 -15.43 -2.31
N HIS A 69 -4.07 -14.26 -2.45
CA HIS A 69 -3.79 -13.35 -1.33
C HIS A 69 -5.04 -12.56 -0.90
N LEU A 70 -5.86 -12.16 -1.86
CA LEU A 70 -7.17 -11.53 -1.61
C LEU A 70 -8.12 -12.49 -0.88
N GLY A 71 -8.14 -13.77 -1.25
CA GLY A 71 -8.94 -14.78 -0.54
C GLY A 71 -8.55 -14.91 0.93
N MET A 72 -7.24 -14.86 1.23
CA MET A 72 -6.72 -14.90 2.59
C MET A 72 -7.09 -13.63 3.37
N GLY A 73 -6.95 -12.45 2.76
CA GLY A 73 -7.38 -11.19 3.36
C GLY A 73 -8.89 -11.13 3.63
N LEU A 74 -9.70 -11.63 2.70
CA LEU A 74 -11.15 -11.73 2.88
C LEU A 74 -11.52 -12.69 4.01
N GLN A 75 -10.86 -13.85 4.09
CA GLN A 75 -11.09 -14.81 5.17
C GLN A 75 -10.79 -14.20 6.55
N ILE A 76 -9.67 -13.48 6.67
CA ILE A 76 -9.31 -12.77 7.91
C ILE A 76 -10.35 -11.68 8.22
N GLY A 77 -10.71 -10.85 7.23
CA GLY A 77 -11.71 -9.80 7.39
C GLY A 77 -13.08 -10.35 7.83
N VAL A 78 -13.56 -11.42 7.20
CA VAL A 78 -14.82 -12.09 7.54
C VAL A 78 -14.77 -12.65 8.96
N SER A 79 -13.65 -13.25 9.37
CA SER A 79 -13.50 -13.78 10.73
C SER A 79 -13.59 -12.68 11.79
N MET A 80 -12.97 -11.51 11.54
CA MET A 80 -13.01 -10.34 12.41
C MET A 80 -14.44 -9.82 12.55
N VAL A 81 -15.14 -9.64 11.43
CA VAL A 81 -16.54 -9.19 11.42
C VAL A 81 -17.45 -10.19 12.13
N PHE A 82 -17.21 -11.49 11.94
CA PHE A 82 -17.99 -12.54 12.60
C PHE A 82 -17.86 -12.49 14.13
N PHE A 83 -16.63 -12.40 14.67
CA PHE A 83 -16.41 -12.35 16.11
C PHE A 83 -16.88 -11.04 16.74
N VAL A 84 -16.61 -9.90 16.10
CA VAL A 84 -17.08 -8.58 16.57
C VAL A 84 -18.60 -8.49 16.50
N GLY A 85 -19.20 -9.01 15.43
CA GLY A 85 -20.66 -9.07 15.26
C GLY A 85 -21.33 -9.97 16.31
N LEU A 86 -20.75 -11.13 16.61
CA LEU A 86 -21.24 -12.02 17.68
C LEU A 86 -21.15 -11.35 19.06
N GLY A 87 -20.06 -10.63 19.35
CA GLY A 87 -19.90 -9.88 20.60
C GLY A 87 -20.93 -8.76 20.76
N LEU A 88 -21.17 -7.99 19.69
CA LEU A 88 -22.20 -6.95 19.65
C LEU A 88 -23.61 -7.51 19.79
N LEU A 89 -23.91 -8.65 19.16
CA LEU A 89 -25.21 -9.29 19.26
C LEU A 89 -25.46 -9.84 20.67
N ALA A 90 -24.44 -10.43 21.29
CA ALA A 90 -24.51 -10.91 22.68
C ALA A 90 -24.73 -9.75 23.67
N ASP A 91 -24.00 -8.63 23.52
CA ASP A 91 -24.19 -7.43 24.35
C ASP A 91 -25.60 -6.85 24.21
N ARG A 92 -26.14 -6.87 22.99
CA ARG A 92 -27.48 -6.33 22.72
C ARG A 92 -28.61 -7.24 23.21
N TRP A 93 -28.36 -8.54 23.39
CA TRP A 93 -29.33 -9.49 23.92
C TRP A 93 -29.35 -9.53 25.46
N LEU A 94 -28.21 -9.20 26.10
CA LEU A 94 -28.06 -9.20 27.56
C LEU A 94 -28.33 -7.84 28.21
N ASP A 95 -28.52 -6.77 27.41
CA ASP A 95 -28.74 -5.38 27.85
C ASP A 95 -27.70 -4.90 28.89
N SER A 96 -26.53 -5.55 28.90
CA SER A 96 -25.46 -5.32 29.85
C SER A 96 -24.37 -4.49 29.19
N SER A 97 -23.75 -3.60 29.96
CA SER A 97 -22.47 -2.90 29.67
C SER A 97 -21.49 -3.78 28.86
N PRO A 98 -20.56 -3.21 28.05
CA PRO A 98 -19.94 -3.83 26.85
C PRO A 98 -18.96 -4.98 27.15
N TRP A 99 -19.38 -5.93 27.96
CA TRP A 99 -18.61 -7.07 28.45
C TRP A 99 -18.60 -8.21 27.44
N GLY A 100 -19.66 -8.39 26.65
CA GLY A 100 -19.72 -9.31 25.52
C GLY A 100 -18.82 -8.88 24.37
N VAL A 101 -18.63 -7.59 24.12
CA VAL A 101 -17.57 -7.08 23.24
C VAL A 101 -16.18 -7.41 23.80
N ILE A 102 -15.94 -7.26 25.11
CA ILE A 102 -14.65 -7.60 25.73
C ILE A 102 -14.38 -9.12 25.66
N VAL A 103 -15.36 -9.95 26.00
CA VAL A 103 -15.27 -11.42 25.94
C VAL A 103 -15.16 -11.88 24.48
N GLY A 104 -15.89 -11.26 23.56
CA GLY A 104 -15.82 -11.52 22.12
C GLY A 104 -14.45 -11.15 21.54
N ALA A 105 -13.88 -10.02 21.95
CA ALA A 105 -12.52 -9.63 21.58
C ALA A 105 -11.46 -10.60 22.14
N ALA A 106 -11.61 -11.03 23.40
CA ALA A 106 -10.73 -12.01 24.01
C ALA A 106 -10.81 -13.37 23.30
N LEU A 107 -12.02 -13.85 22.99
CA LEU A 107 -12.23 -15.08 22.23
C LEU A 107 -11.71 -14.97 20.79
N GLY A 108 -11.91 -13.82 20.12
CA GLY A 108 -11.36 -13.55 18.80
C GLY A 108 -9.83 -13.59 18.79
N MET A 109 -9.19 -13.01 19.81
CA MET A 109 -7.74 -13.04 19.98
C MET A 109 -7.23 -14.48 20.18
N VAL A 110 -7.90 -15.28 21.01
CA VAL A 110 -7.58 -16.71 21.19
C VAL A 110 -7.79 -17.50 19.89
N GLY A 111 -8.86 -17.20 19.14
CA GLY A 111 -9.15 -17.84 17.85
C GLY A 111 -8.08 -17.57 16.79
N ILE A 112 -7.62 -16.32 16.68
CA ILE A 112 -6.52 -15.94 15.78
C ILE A 112 -5.22 -16.65 16.20
N MET A 113 -4.89 -16.65 17.50
CA MET A 113 -3.72 -17.33 18.03
C MET A 113 -3.75 -18.84 17.70
N TYR A 114 -4.92 -19.47 17.83
CA TYR A 114 -5.10 -20.88 17.47
C TYR A 114 -4.92 -21.11 15.96
N LEU A 115 -5.46 -20.24 15.10
CA LEU A 115 -5.29 -20.34 13.64
C LEU A 115 -3.81 -20.27 13.23
N VAL A 116 -3.06 -19.33 13.82
CA VAL A 116 -1.63 -19.17 13.57
C VAL A 116 -0.86 -20.43 14.00
N LEU A 117 -1.14 -20.95 15.19
CA LEU A 117 -0.52 -22.17 15.72
C LEU A 117 -0.88 -23.44 14.95
N ARG A 118 -2.07 -23.46 14.33
CA ARG A 118 -2.49 -24.53 13.43
C ARG A 118 -1.73 -24.47 12.11
N MET A 119 -1.66 -23.28 11.50
CA MET A 119 -0.98 -23.09 10.23
C MET A 119 0.53 -23.37 10.34
N ALA A 120 1.15 -23.01 11.47
CA ALA A 120 2.54 -23.34 11.79
C ALA A 120 2.80 -24.84 12.04
N ARG A 121 1.76 -25.65 12.29
CA ARG A 121 1.87 -27.11 12.44
C ARG A 121 1.62 -27.86 11.14
N GLU A 122 0.93 -27.24 10.20
CA GLU A 122 0.57 -27.82 8.90
C GLU A 122 1.56 -27.40 7.77
N GLY A 123 2.49 -26.48 8.03
CA GLY A 123 3.59 -26.08 7.13
C GLY A 123 4.93 -26.61 7.60
#